data_AF-A0A1Y1Y4P1-F1
#
_entry.id   AF-A0A1Y1Y4P1-F1
#
_cell.length_a   1.000
_cell.length_b   1.000
_cell.length_c   1.000
_cell.angle_alpha   90.00
_cell.angle_beta   90.00
_cell.angle_gamma   90.00
#
_symmetry.space_group_name_H-M   'P 1'
#
loop_
_entity.id
_entity.type
_entity.pdbx_description
1 polymer ?
#
loop_
_entity_poly.entity_id
_entity_poly.type
_entity_poly.pdbx_seq_one_letter_code
_entity_poly.pdbx_strand_id
1 'polypeptide(L)'
;MPKYVKKRPLSERVKSAPQDWFLQLMEEYETFDWEGLQLALSWPTALALNGIYVLVKAIRSIDSTPDVSTLKPVRDSAFIRRTRDTWLGDSVHFWLDVFEFLLIAVSLCNTAYLFSQRKTYQLMHTDPKVLGLRGSSARTPNLRRTDLDYEAPLWSLRFPGKFLWPIWRRFGKGGRRANREIYEMSMWDPYVFSLNIFCWFSPPQVAIMWAMDGHNFHYFLPIAFLVGVQIQYVSNAYTTLLKDKQILFGQVYHEYNTKFVNRRVFVKKFDQCTSTETQADFPFEEEIDEDYQEIVSSSSDSDEEVINNPGEFSPADKPSAFKSSENPFQRSR
;
A
#
# COMPACT_ATOMS: atom_id res chain seq x y z
N MET A 1 -27.87 29.89 -28.90
CA MET A 1 -27.70 31.26 -28.38
C MET A 1 -27.46 31.18 -26.87
N PRO A 2 -26.41 31.81 -26.30
CA PRO A 2 -26.17 31.77 -24.86
C PRO A 2 -27.26 32.53 -24.08
N LYS A 3 -27.77 31.92 -23.00
CA LYS A 3 -28.86 32.47 -22.18
C LYS A 3 -28.38 33.67 -21.38
N TYR A 4 -29.00 34.84 -21.57
CA TYR A 4 -28.69 36.03 -20.78
C TYR A 4 -29.20 35.84 -19.34
N VAL A 5 -28.29 35.69 -18.39
CA VAL A 5 -28.61 35.58 -16.96
C VAL A 5 -28.48 36.95 -16.31
N LYS A 6 -29.55 37.42 -15.65
CA LYS A 6 -29.53 38.71 -14.92
C LYS A 6 -28.53 38.65 -13.77
N LYS A 7 -27.70 39.69 -13.63
CA LYS A 7 -26.77 39.83 -12.49
C LYS A 7 -27.58 40.05 -11.20
N ARG A 8 -27.15 39.41 -10.11
CA ARG A 8 -27.74 39.60 -8.78
C ARG A 8 -27.51 41.05 -8.28
N PRO A 9 -28.45 41.64 -7.50
CA PRO A 9 -28.27 42.96 -6.91
C PRO A 9 -27.07 43.00 -5.95
N LEU A 10 -26.46 44.19 -5.79
CA LEU A 10 -25.20 44.36 -5.05
C LEU A 10 -25.32 43.97 -3.56
N SER A 11 -26.47 44.20 -2.93
CA SER A 11 -26.73 43.82 -1.53
C SER A 11 -26.68 42.31 -1.32
N GLU A 12 -27.25 41.54 -2.24
CA GLU A 12 -27.22 40.07 -2.19
C GLU A 12 -25.81 39.53 -2.44
N ARG A 13 -25.02 40.17 -3.30
CA ARG A 13 -23.62 39.79 -3.55
C ARG A 13 -22.73 39.99 -2.33
N VAL A 14 -22.90 41.08 -1.58
CA VAL A 14 -22.13 41.30 -0.34
C VAL A 14 -22.52 40.30 0.74
N LYS A 15 -23.81 39.92 0.80
CA LYS A 15 -24.29 38.91 1.75
C LYS A 15 -23.83 37.48 1.40
N SER A 16 -23.69 37.14 0.10
CA SER A 16 -23.21 35.83 -0.35
C SER A 16 -21.70 35.72 -0.47
N ALA A 17 -20.97 36.84 -0.56
CA ALA A 17 -19.52 36.89 -0.75
C ALA A 17 -18.68 35.95 0.15
N PRO A 18 -18.89 35.85 1.49
CA PRO A 18 -18.06 34.97 2.31
C PRO A 18 -18.27 33.49 1.98
N GLN A 19 -19.49 33.10 1.61
CA GLN A 19 -19.78 31.75 1.16
C GLN A 19 -19.18 31.50 -0.22
N ASP A 20 -19.29 32.47 -1.13
CA ASP A 20 -18.72 32.38 -2.48
C ASP A 20 -17.18 32.28 -2.44
N TRP A 21 -16.51 33.03 -1.55
CA TRP A 21 -15.06 32.91 -1.30
C TRP A 21 -14.68 31.58 -0.69
N PHE A 22 -15.46 31.08 0.28
CA PHE A 22 -15.19 29.78 0.87
C PHE A 22 -15.34 28.66 -0.18
N LEU A 23 -16.37 28.73 -1.02
CA LEU A 23 -16.57 27.79 -2.13
C LEU A 23 -15.40 27.88 -3.14
N GLN A 24 -14.99 29.09 -3.50
CA GLN A 24 -13.84 29.28 -4.40
C GLN A 24 -12.54 28.75 -3.80
N LEU A 25 -12.29 29.00 -2.51
CA LEU A 25 -11.12 28.47 -1.81
C LEU A 25 -11.15 26.93 -1.74
N MET A 26 -12.33 26.34 -1.57
CA MET A 26 -12.48 24.89 -1.57
C MET A 26 -12.25 24.30 -2.96
N GLU A 27 -12.77 24.92 -4.01
CA GLU A 27 -12.52 24.53 -5.41
C GLU A 27 -11.03 24.65 -5.74
N GLU A 28 -10.39 25.76 -5.34
CA GLU A 28 -8.97 25.98 -5.54
C GLU A 28 -8.13 24.99 -4.71
N TYR A 29 -8.53 24.67 -3.48
CA TYR A 29 -7.87 23.67 -2.65
C TYR A 29 -7.96 22.25 -3.25
N GLU A 30 -9.11 21.87 -3.82
CA GLU A 30 -9.31 20.56 -4.43
C GLU A 30 -8.58 20.42 -5.78
N THR A 31 -8.51 21.51 -6.54
CA THR A 31 -7.79 21.54 -7.84
C THR A 31 -6.27 21.75 -7.69
N PHE A 32 -5.81 22.18 -6.52
CA PHE A 32 -4.39 22.41 -6.26
C PHE A 32 -3.59 21.09 -6.27
N ASP A 33 -2.49 21.07 -7.03
CA ASP A 33 -1.59 19.92 -7.13
C ASP A 33 -0.72 19.76 -5.88
N TRP A 34 -1.34 19.22 -4.83
CA TRP A 34 -0.67 18.94 -3.55
C TRP A 34 0.46 17.92 -3.71
N GLU A 35 0.36 16.99 -4.66
CA GLU A 35 1.38 15.95 -4.85
C GLU A 35 2.65 16.53 -5.46
N GLY A 36 2.51 17.39 -6.48
CA GLY A 36 3.63 18.12 -7.08
C GLY A 36 4.32 19.05 -6.09
N LEU A 37 3.55 19.82 -5.31
CA LEU A 37 4.12 20.68 -4.26
C LEU A 37 4.83 19.86 -3.19
N GLN A 38 4.22 18.78 -2.72
CA GLN A 38 4.84 17.89 -1.72
C GLN A 38 6.16 17.33 -2.22
N LEU A 39 6.23 16.89 -3.48
CA LEU A 39 7.46 16.38 -4.07
C LEU A 39 8.54 17.47 -4.16
N ALA A 40 8.19 18.66 -4.64
CA ALA A 40 9.12 19.78 -4.76
C ALA A 40 9.61 20.31 -3.41
N LEU A 41 8.73 20.33 -2.41
CA LEU A 41 9.01 20.83 -1.06
C LEU A 41 9.70 19.79 -0.16
N SER A 42 9.67 18.50 -0.53
CA SER A 42 10.26 17.40 0.25
C SER A 42 11.74 17.58 0.56
N TRP A 43 12.56 17.80 -0.47
CA TRP A 43 14.02 17.90 -0.31
C TRP A 43 14.46 19.20 0.39
N PRO A 44 13.91 20.41 0.10
CA PRO A 44 14.35 21.61 0.79
C PRO A 44 13.89 21.62 2.25
N THR A 45 12.73 21.03 2.58
CA THR A 45 12.30 20.94 3.98
C THR A 45 13.21 20.05 4.79
N ALA A 46 13.60 18.89 4.27
CA ALA A 46 14.54 18.02 4.96
C ALA A 46 15.93 18.66 5.10
N LEU A 47 16.40 19.38 4.07
CA LEU A 47 17.64 20.14 4.14
C LEU A 47 17.56 21.27 5.18
N ALA A 48 16.44 22.00 5.22
CA ALA A 48 16.21 23.05 6.20
C ALA A 48 16.19 22.50 7.63
N LEU A 49 15.54 21.35 7.86
CA LEU A 49 15.54 20.69 9.19
C LEU A 49 16.96 20.32 9.64
N ASN A 50 17.78 19.75 8.74
CA ASN A 50 19.18 19.47 9.03
C ASN A 50 19.99 20.75 9.28
N GLY A 51 19.78 21.79 8.47
CA GLY A 51 20.45 23.08 8.61
C GLY A 51 20.10 23.75 9.95
N ILE A 52 18.83 23.72 10.35
CA ILE A 52 18.37 24.22 11.66
C ILE A 52 19.01 23.43 12.79
N TYR A 53 19.08 22.10 12.68
CA TYR A 53 19.71 21.26 13.71
C TYR A 53 21.21 21.60 13.88
N VAL A 54 21.95 21.69 12.76
CA VAL A 54 23.36 22.06 12.77
C VAL A 54 23.56 23.48 13.30
N LEU A 55 22.69 24.42 12.94
CA LEU A 55 22.73 25.80 13.45
C LEU A 55 22.56 25.83 14.97
N VAL A 56 21.59 25.10 15.52
CA VAL A 56 21.40 24.97 16.97
C VAL A 56 22.65 24.41 17.64
N LYS A 57 23.22 23.32 17.11
CA LYS A 57 24.48 22.75 17.63
C LYS A 57 25.67 23.70 17.51
N ALA A 58 25.78 24.44 16.42
CA ALA A 58 26.86 25.40 16.18
C ALA A 58 26.81 26.55 17.20
N ILE A 59 25.62 27.12 17.43
CA ILE A 59 25.39 28.16 18.45
C ILE A 59 25.80 27.64 19.83
N ARG A 60 25.42 26.40 20.18
CA ARG A 60 25.81 25.79 21.46
C ARG A 60 27.30 25.51 21.56
N SER A 61 27.94 25.10 20.47
CA SER A 61 29.38 24.82 20.43
C SER A 61 30.20 26.09 20.64
N ILE A 62 29.77 27.22 20.09
CA ILE A 62 30.47 28.52 20.25
C ILE A 62 30.41 28.99 21.70
N ASP A 63 29.30 28.77 22.39
CA ASP A 63 29.10 29.18 23.78
C ASP A 63 29.71 28.19 24.79
N SER A 64 30.10 26.98 24.34
CA SER A 64 30.72 25.95 25.19
C SER A 64 32.22 26.16 25.42
N THR A 65 32.75 27.37 25.20
CA THR A 65 34.16 27.66 25.52
C THR A 65 34.41 27.38 26.99
N PRO A 66 35.38 26.51 27.35
CA PRO A 66 35.67 26.22 28.73
C PRO A 66 36.31 27.46 29.36
N ASP A 67 35.54 28.22 30.13
CA ASP A 67 36.12 29.22 31.01
C ASP A 67 36.97 28.49 32.06
N VAL A 68 38.28 28.58 31.87
CA VAL A 68 39.33 28.07 32.78
C VAL A 68 39.32 28.80 34.14
N SER A 69 38.46 29.80 34.31
CA SER A 69 38.41 30.62 35.51
C SER A 69 36.98 30.84 35.97
N THR A 70 36.53 30.05 36.95
CA THR A 70 35.98 30.52 38.23
C THR A 70 35.16 29.42 38.91
N LEU A 71 35.86 28.48 39.55
CA LEU A 71 35.31 27.87 40.75
C LEU A 71 35.12 29.01 41.76
N LYS A 72 33.96 29.67 41.79
CA LYS A 72 33.54 30.47 42.94
C LYS A 72 33.04 29.47 44.00
N PRO A 73 33.81 29.18 45.06
CA PRO A 73 33.28 28.41 46.16
C PRO A 73 32.16 29.24 46.81
N VAL A 74 30.91 28.83 46.60
CA VAL A 74 29.79 29.29 47.42
C VAL A 74 30.00 28.69 48.80
N ARG A 75 30.61 29.48 49.67
CA ARG A 75 30.72 29.23 51.11
C ARG A 75 29.29 29.14 51.65
N ASP A 76 28.92 27.93 52.08
CA ASP A 76 27.75 27.59 52.92
C ASP A 76 26.48 27.01 52.28
N SER A 77 26.54 26.40 51.08
CA SER A 77 25.46 25.48 50.67
C SER A 77 25.99 24.23 49.97
N ALA A 78 25.65 23.06 50.51
CA ALA A 78 26.00 21.72 49.99
C ALA A 78 25.44 21.39 48.59
N PHE A 79 24.91 22.37 47.88
CA PHE A 79 24.52 22.28 46.48
C PHE A 79 25.45 23.17 45.65
N ILE A 80 26.47 22.54 45.05
CA ILE A 80 27.26 23.19 44.00
C ILE A 80 26.35 23.35 42.78
N ARG A 81 25.67 24.50 42.68
CA ARG A 81 24.97 24.90 41.46
C ARG A 81 26.05 25.27 40.45
N ARG A 82 26.31 24.40 39.48
CA ARG A 82 27.15 24.69 38.32
C ARG A 82 26.44 25.76 37.49
N THR A 83 26.60 27.03 37.85
CA THR A 83 26.21 28.15 36.99
C THR A 83 27.17 28.15 35.83
N ARG A 84 26.68 27.80 34.64
CA ARG A 84 27.41 28.03 33.40
C ARG A 84 27.26 29.52 33.13
N ASP A 85 28.33 30.29 33.28
CA ASP A 85 28.33 31.69 32.91
C ASP A 85 28.42 31.76 31.37
N THR A 86 27.28 31.55 30.70
CA THR A 86 27.21 31.58 29.23
C THR A 86 26.82 32.95 28.72
N TRP A 87 27.35 33.34 27.56
CA TRP A 87 27.12 34.67 26.99
C TRP A 87 25.65 34.85 26.53
N LEU A 88 25.00 33.77 26.11
CA LEU A 88 23.60 33.80 25.64
C LEU A 88 22.57 33.77 26.78
N GLY A 89 23.00 33.58 28.03
CA GLY A 89 22.14 33.50 29.21
C GLY A 89 21.30 32.22 29.28
N ASP A 90 20.97 31.80 30.50
CA ASP A 90 20.26 30.53 30.80
C ASP A 90 18.94 30.35 30.02
N SER A 91 18.24 31.44 29.73
CA SER A 91 16.95 31.39 29.02
C SER A 91 17.08 30.95 27.56
N VAL A 92 18.14 31.36 26.86
CA VAL A 92 18.35 30.98 25.45
C VAL A 92 18.74 29.51 25.35
N HIS A 93 19.56 29.00 26.28
CA HIS A 93 19.88 27.58 26.32
C HIS A 93 18.66 26.70 26.56
N PHE A 94 17.75 27.12 27.44
CA PHE A 94 16.49 26.43 27.63
C PHE A 94 15.70 26.31 26.32
N TRP A 95 15.58 27.40 25.55
CA TRP A 95 14.91 27.36 24.25
C TRP A 95 15.65 26.49 23.23
N LEU A 96 16.99 26.51 23.20
CA LEU A 96 17.78 25.63 22.34
C LEU A 96 17.60 24.14 22.68
N ASP A 97 17.51 23.80 23.98
CA ASP A 97 17.14 22.45 24.43
C ASP A 97 15.75 22.06 23.92
N VAL A 98 14.77 22.96 24.08
CA VAL A 98 13.40 22.72 23.59
C VAL A 98 13.39 22.49 22.08
N PHE A 99 14.13 23.29 21.30
CA PHE A 99 14.21 23.10 19.84
C PHE A 99 14.87 21.77 19.48
N GLU A 100 15.95 21.38 20.16
CA GLU A 100 16.63 20.10 19.93
C GLU A 100 15.71 18.91 20.22
N PHE A 101 14.98 18.92 21.34
CA PHE A 101 13.97 17.90 21.65
C PHE A 101 12.80 17.92 20.67
N LEU A 102 12.38 19.09 20.20
CA LEU A 102 11.33 19.22 19.18
C LEU A 102 11.77 18.61 17.84
N LEU A 103 13.01 18.85 17.41
CA LEU A 103 13.59 18.25 16.20
C LEU A 103 13.66 16.73 16.29
N ILE A 104 14.06 16.20 17.45
CA ILE A 104 14.02 14.75 17.74
C ILE A 104 12.58 14.23 17.66
N ALA A 105 11.64 14.92 18.32
CA ALA A 105 10.22 14.54 18.31
C ALA A 105 9.63 14.56 16.90
N VAL A 106 9.99 15.52 16.06
CA VAL A 106 9.57 15.60 14.65
C VAL A 106 10.10 14.40 13.87
N SER A 107 11.37 14.01 14.04
CA SER A 107 11.92 12.82 13.37
C SER A 107 11.21 11.53 13.77
N LEU A 108 10.90 11.37 15.06
CA LEU A 108 10.20 10.22 15.61
C LEU A 108 8.73 10.20 15.17
N CYS A 109 8.06 11.35 15.21
CA CYS A 109 6.68 11.50 14.76
C CYS A 109 6.56 11.22 13.25
N ASN A 110 7.49 11.71 12.42
CA ASN A 110 7.51 11.41 11.00
C ASN A 110 7.69 9.91 10.73
N THR A 111 8.59 9.26 11.48
CA THR A 111 8.81 7.80 11.38
C THR A 111 7.57 7.02 11.81
N ALA A 112 6.96 7.38 12.93
CA ALA A 112 5.73 6.77 13.41
C ALA A 112 4.58 6.98 12.43
N TYR A 113 4.47 8.18 11.85
CA TYR A 113 3.48 8.51 10.84
C TYR A 113 3.68 7.67 9.58
N LEU A 114 4.90 7.61 9.04
CA LEU A 114 5.25 6.84 7.84
C LEU A 114 4.81 5.37 7.95
N PHE A 115 5.04 4.73 9.11
CA PHE A 115 4.69 3.32 9.31
C PHE A 115 3.25 3.07 9.78
N SER A 116 2.58 4.10 10.31
CA SER A 116 1.15 4.03 10.68
C SER A 116 0.22 4.19 9.49
N GLN A 117 0.69 4.83 8.40
CA GLN A 117 -0.11 5.00 7.19
C GLN A 117 -0.28 3.67 6.45
N ARG A 118 -1.51 3.14 6.48
CA ARG A 118 -1.90 1.94 5.75
C ARG A 118 -3.24 2.17 5.06
N LYS A 119 -3.33 1.83 3.78
CA LYS A 119 -4.58 1.85 3.00
C LYS A 119 -5.22 0.47 3.02
N THR A 120 -6.51 0.42 3.33
CA THR A 120 -7.29 -0.81 3.34
C THR A 120 -8.02 -0.98 2.01
N TYR A 121 -7.68 -2.01 1.26
CA TYR A 121 -8.36 -2.41 0.02
C TYR A 121 -9.31 -3.55 0.32
N GLN A 122 -10.52 -3.49 -0.23
CA GLN A 122 -11.50 -4.56 -0.12
C GLN A 122 -11.49 -5.37 -1.41
N LEU A 123 -11.21 -6.66 -1.29
CA LEU A 123 -11.22 -7.60 -2.40
C LEU A 123 -12.59 -8.26 -2.46
N MET A 124 -13.37 -7.87 -3.48
CA MET A 124 -14.71 -8.38 -3.70
C MET A 124 -14.64 -9.63 -4.59
N HIS A 125 -15.41 -10.67 -4.25
CA HIS A 125 -15.54 -11.89 -5.06
C HIS A 125 -14.25 -12.71 -5.24
N THR A 126 -13.47 -12.90 -4.18
CA THR A 126 -12.31 -13.78 -4.26
C THR A 126 -12.63 -15.19 -3.78
N ASP A 127 -12.47 -16.18 -4.66
CA ASP A 127 -12.49 -17.58 -4.26
C ASP A 127 -11.26 -17.90 -3.40
N PRO A 128 -11.42 -18.55 -2.22
CA PRO A 128 -10.30 -18.86 -1.32
C PRO A 128 -9.25 -19.78 -1.97
N LYS A 129 -9.63 -20.48 -3.05
CA LYS A 129 -8.76 -21.36 -3.83
C LYS A 129 -7.78 -20.58 -4.72
N VAL A 130 -8.21 -19.48 -5.31
CA VAL A 130 -7.40 -18.66 -6.26
C VAL A 130 -6.31 -17.88 -5.53
N LEU A 131 -6.54 -17.51 -4.26
CA LEU A 131 -5.53 -16.87 -3.40
C LEU A 131 -4.47 -17.84 -2.83
N GLY A 132 -4.49 -19.13 -3.20
CA GLY A 132 -3.51 -20.09 -2.67
C GLY A 132 -3.61 -20.31 -1.16
N LEU A 133 -4.78 -20.07 -0.55
CA LEU A 133 -5.01 -20.16 0.90
C LEU A 133 -5.11 -21.60 1.43
N ARG A 134 -4.97 -22.61 0.56
CA ARG A 134 -4.74 -24.01 0.95
C ARG A 134 -3.42 -24.48 0.33
N GLY A 135 -2.33 -24.26 1.06
CA GLY A 135 -0.99 -24.69 0.65
C GLY A 135 -0.04 -23.53 0.36
N SER A 136 0.53 -22.97 1.43
CA SER A 136 1.92 -22.49 1.50
C SER A 136 2.48 -21.39 0.55
N SER A 137 1.77 -20.81 -0.43
CA SER A 137 2.45 -19.90 -1.39
C SER A 137 2.09 -18.39 -1.37
N ALA A 138 1.05 -17.91 -0.67
CA ALA A 138 0.72 -16.47 -0.71
C ALA A 138 0.10 -15.91 0.59
N ARG A 139 0.60 -16.32 1.76
CA ARG A 139 0.19 -15.71 3.03
C ARG A 139 0.92 -14.38 3.21
N THR A 140 0.48 -13.32 2.52
CA THR A 140 0.92 -11.98 2.93
C THR A 140 0.31 -11.68 4.31
N PRO A 141 1.10 -11.20 5.29
CA PRO A 141 0.62 -10.95 6.65
C PRO A 141 -0.47 -9.87 6.72
N ASN A 142 -0.68 -9.16 5.61
CA ASN A 142 -1.57 -8.02 5.46
C ASN A 142 -2.98 -8.38 4.98
N LEU A 143 -3.25 -9.65 4.68
CA LEU A 143 -4.58 -10.12 4.27
C LEU A 143 -5.39 -10.55 5.50
N ARG A 144 -6.54 -9.91 5.70
CA ARG A 144 -7.47 -10.17 6.78
C ARG A 144 -8.82 -10.61 6.23
N ARG A 145 -9.43 -11.60 6.88
CA ARG A 145 -10.84 -11.94 6.67
C ARG A 145 -11.68 -11.02 7.54
N THR A 146 -12.58 -10.27 6.92
CA THR A 146 -13.51 -9.39 7.62
C THR A 146 -14.92 -9.70 7.13
N ASP A 147 -15.83 -9.95 8.07
CA ASP A 147 -17.24 -10.11 7.76
C ASP A 147 -17.81 -8.73 7.40
N LEU A 148 -18.59 -8.65 6.32
CA LEU A 148 -19.18 -7.39 5.88
C LEU A 148 -20.29 -6.97 6.85
N ASP A 149 -19.91 -6.23 7.89
CA ASP A 149 -20.86 -5.61 8.83
C ASP A 149 -21.54 -4.43 8.11
N TYR A 150 -22.69 -4.66 7.49
CA TYR A 150 -23.54 -3.62 6.89
C TYR A 150 -24.02 -2.54 7.88
N GLU A 151 -23.71 -2.66 9.17
CA GLU A 151 -24.21 -1.80 10.25
C GLU A 151 -23.16 -0.85 10.87
N ALA A 152 -21.93 -0.77 10.35
CA ALA A 152 -20.94 0.17 10.88
C ALA A 152 -21.34 1.63 10.51
N PRO A 153 -21.62 2.51 11.50
CA PRO A 153 -22.07 3.87 11.21
C PRO A 153 -20.92 4.69 10.59
N LEU A 154 -21.24 5.65 9.71
CA LEU A 154 -20.25 6.43 8.94
C LEU A 154 -19.15 7.09 9.80
N TRP A 155 -19.46 7.44 11.05
CA TRP A 155 -18.49 8.02 11.99
C TRP A 155 -17.41 7.02 12.43
N SER A 156 -17.70 5.70 12.43
CA SER A 156 -16.74 4.64 12.80
C SER A 156 -15.59 4.48 11.81
N LEU A 157 -15.74 5.00 10.59
CA LEU A 157 -14.75 4.93 9.52
C LEU A 157 -13.75 6.10 9.55
N ARG A 158 -14.04 7.18 10.30
CA ARG A 158 -13.17 8.36 10.41
C ARG A 158 -12.51 8.43 11.78
N PHE A 159 -11.38 9.12 11.90
CA PHE A 159 -10.82 9.47 13.20
C PHE A 159 -11.75 10.48 13.90
N PRO A 160 -12.11 10.32 15.19
CA PRO A 160 -11.63 9.32 16.17
C PRO A 160 -12.44 8.01 16.22
N GLY A 161 -13.52 7.89 15.47
CA GLY A 161 -14.43 6.73 15.46
C GLY A 161 -13.76 5.39 15.14
N LYS A 162 -12.71 5.34 14.31
CA LYS A 162 -11.92 4.12 14.07
C LYS A 162 -11.36 3.48 15.33
N PHE A 163 -10.99 4.30 16.33
CA PHE A 163 -10.45 3.82 17.60
C PHE A 163 -11.55 3.55 18.64
N LEU A 164 -12.64 4.31 18.63
CA LEU A 164 -13.75 4.14 19.57
C LEU A 164 -14.69 2.99 19.19
N TRP A 165 -14.88 2.73 17.90
CA TRP A 165 -15.76 1.67 17.39
C TRP A 165 -15.47 0.28 17.95
N PRO A 166 -14.21 -0.22 17.98
CA PRO A 166 -13.91 -1.53 18.54
C PRO A 166 -14.22 -1.65 20.03
N ILE A 167 -14.25 -0.53 20.76
CA ILE A 167 -14.63 -0.46 22.17
C ILE A 167 -16.16 -0.44 22.28
N TRP A 168 -16.84 0.43 21.53
CA TRP A 168 -18.30 0.58 21.54
C TRP A 168 -19.05 -0.69 21.11
N ARG A 169 -18.57 -1.38 20.07
CA ARG A 169 -19.17 -2.66 19.63
C ARG A 169 -19.13 -3.76 20.70
N ARG A 170 -18.23 -3.65 21.68
CA ARG A 170 -18.14 -4.61 22.79
C ARG A 170 -19.28 -4.42 23.79
N PHE A 171 -19.87 -3.23 23.83
CA PHE A 171 -20.98 -2.87 24.71
C PHE A 171 -22.35 -2.90 24.01
N GLY A 172 -22.40 -2.82 22.68
CA GLY A 172 -23.64 -2.93 21.90
C GLY A 172 -24.12 -4.37 21.72
N LYS A 173 -25.44 -4.58 21.68
CA LYS A 173 -26.03 -5.87 21.25
C LYS A 173 -25.61 -6.12 19.80
N GLY A 174 -24.86 -7.20 19.57
CA GLY A 174 -24.29 -7.53 18.27
C GLY A 174 -25.33 -7.50 17.16
N GLY A 175 -25.08 -6.63 16.17
CA GLY A 175 -25.84 -6.56 14.93
C GLY A 175 -25.91 -7.91 14.25
N ARG A 176 -26.94 -8.11 13.41
CA ARG A 176 -27.10 -9.37 12.66
C ARG A 176 -25.91 -9.53 11.73
N ARG A 177 -25.10 -10.57 11.96
CA ARG A 177 -23.97 -10.93 11.10
C ARG A 177 -24.49 -11.23 9.70
N ALA A 178 -24.17 -10.38 8.74
CA ALA A 178 -24.37 -10.71 7.33
C ALA A 178 -23.29 -11.72 6.93
N ASN A 179 -23.70 -12.89 6.45
CA ASN A 179 -22.82 -14.00 6.08
C ASN A 179 -22.13 -13.76 4.71
N ARG A 180 -21.54 -12.59 4.52
CA ARG A 180 -20.74 -12.28 3.33
C ARG A 180 -19.30 -12.03 3.77
N GLU A 181 -18.48 -13.07 3.67
CA GLU A 181 -17.05 -13.01 3.93
C GLU A 181 -16.39 -12.15 2.84
N ILE A 182 -15.69 -11.09 3.24
CA ILE A 182 -14.88 -10.26 2.34
C ILE A 182 -13.44 -10.27 2.82
N TYR A 183 -12.52 -10.31 1.87
CA TYR A 183 -11.10 -10.21 2.17
C TYR A 183 -10.70 -8.74 2.14
N GLU A 184 -10.14 -8.26 3.24
CA GLU A 184 -9.57 -6.92 3.36
C GLU A 184 -8.05 -7.02 3.39
N MET A 185 -7.38 -6.19 2.62
CA MET A 185 -5.93 -6.15 2.55
C MET A 185 -5.43 -4.78 3.00
N SER A 186 -4.70 -4.76 4.12
CA SER A 186 -4.11 -3.53 4.66
C SER A 186 -2.71 -3.34 4.08
N MET A 187 -2.60 -2.49 3.08
CA MET A 187 -1.37 -2.23 2.38
C MET A 187 -0.65 -1.01 2.96
N TRP A 188 0.67 -1.08 3.12
CA TRP A 188 1.46 0.09 3.47
C TRP A 188 1.41 1.11 2.31
N ASP A 189 1.21 2.39 2.60
CA ASP A 189 1.20 3.42 1.55
C ASP A 189 2.03 4.63 2.00
N PRO A 190 3.33 4.66 1.67
CA PRO A 190 4.20 5.74 2.11
C PRO A 190 3.91 7.01 1.30
N TYR A 191 3.58 8.11 1.99
CA TYR A 191 3.55 9.43 1.36
C TYR A 191 4.96 9.84 0.94
N VAL A 192 5.10 10.28 -0.31
CA VAL A 192 6.39 10.69 -0.90
C VAL A 192 7.11 11.73 -0.03
N PHE A 193 6.36 12.71 0.49
CA PHE A 193 6.89 13.72 1.41
C PHE A 193 7.48 13.13 2.70
N SER A 194 6.69 12.33 3.42
CA SER A 194 7.14 11.70 4.68
C SER A 194 8.31 10.74 4.47
N LEU A 195 8.34 10.08 3.32
CA LEU A 195 9.40 9.17 2.92
C LEU A 195 10.71 9.93 2.69
N ASN A 196 10.66 11.01 1.91
CA ASN A 196 11.82 11.83 1.63
C ASN A 196 12.38 12.46 2.91
N ILE A 197 11.52 13.00 3.79
CA ILE A 197 11.96 13.50 5.09
C ILE A 197 12.59 12.39 5.93
N PHE A 198 12.02 11.18 5.93
CA PHE A 198 12.60 10.05 6.64
C PHE A 198 13.98 9.63 6.09
N CYS A 199 14.20 9.73 4.78
CA CYS A 199 15.50 9.44 4.17
C CYS A 199 16.59 10.45 4.55
N TRP A 200 16.25 11.75 4.57
CA TRP A 200 17.21 12.83 4.81
C TRP A 200 17.33 13.28 6.28
N PHE A 201 16.31 12.97 7.09
CA PHE A 201 16.22 13.34 8.50
C PHE A 201 15.68 12.15 9.31
N SER A 202 16.45 11.06 9.31
CA SER A 202 16.08 9.82 10.00
C SER A 202 16.34 9.89 11.52
N PRO A 203 15.58 9.17 12.37
CA PRO A 203 15.84 9.13 13.81
C PRO A 203 17.27 8.73 14.20
N PRO A 204 17.92 7.70 13.61
CA PRO A 204 19.31 7.43 13.92
C PRO A 204 20.27 8.54 13.50
N GLN A 205 20.03 9.24 12.38
CA GLN A 205 20.85 10.40 12.01
C GLN A 205 20.77 11.50 13.08
N VAL A 206 19.57 11.79 13.59
CA VAL A 206 19.41 12.73 14.71
C VAL A 206 20.10 12.21 15.98
N ALA A 207 20.04 10.90 16.24
CA ALA A 207 20.75 10.28 17.35
C ALA A 207 22.28 10.40 17.22
N ILE A 208 22.83 10.27 16.00
CA ILE A 208 24.26 10.52 15.72
C ILE A 208 24.59 11.97 16.08
N MET A 209 23.81 12.94 15.58
CA MET A 209 24.09 14.36 15.80
C MET A 209 23.93 14.75 17.28
N TRP A 210 23.02 14.10 18.00
CA TRP A 210 22.88 14.25 19.46
C TRP A 210 24.11 13.71 20.19
N ALA A 211 24.55 12.50 19.84
CA ALA A 211 25.68 11.79 20.45
C ALA A 211 27.07 12.31 20.03
N MET A 212 27.14 13.28 19.10
CA MET A 212 28.37 13.86 18.58
C MET A 212 29.05 14.77 19.61
N ASP A 213 29.54 14.18 20.70
CA ASP A 213 30.36 14.82 21.72
C ASP A 213 31.65 13.99 21.93
N GLY A 214 32.79 14.68 22.01
CA GLY A 214 34.12 14.08 21.85
C GLY A 214 34.50 13.04 22.91
N HIS A 215 33.77 13.00 24.03
CA HIS A 215 34.01 12.06 25.12
C HIS A 215 33.18 10.77 25.03
N ASN A 216 32.23 10.69 24.10
CA ASN A 216 31.14 9.72 24.16
C ASN A 216 31.16 8.66 23.05
N PHE A 217 32.34 8.05 22.81
CA PHE A 217 32.52 7.04 21.75
C PHE A 217 31.62 5.81 21.90
N HIS A 218 31.24 5.48 23.14
CA HIS A 218 30.43 4.30 23.47
C HIS A 218 29.04 4.29 22.80
N TYR A 219 28.49 5.45 22.43
CA TYR A 219 27.18 5.53 21.75
C TYR A 219 27.26 5.25 20.25
N PHE A 220 28.43 5.30 19.60
CA PHE A 220 28.52 5.02 18.16
C PHE A 220 28.14 3.59 17.81
N LEU A 221 28.50 2.62 18.66
CA LEU A 221 28.18 1.20 18.45
C LEU A 221 26.66 0.94 18.44
N PRO A 222 25.87 1.31 19.47
CA PRO A 222 24.43 1.11 19.45
C PRO A 222 23.73 1.92 18.35
N ILE A 223 24.24 3.10 17.99
CA ILE A 223 23.68 3.91 16.91
C ILE A 223 23.92 3.25 15.54
N ALA A 224 25.12 2.73 15.28
CA ALA A 224 25.40 1.99 14.04
C ALA A 224 24.53 0.75 13.91
N PHE A 225 24.31 0.04 15.02
CA PHE A 225 23.35 -1.08 15.07
C PHE A 225 21.91 -0.61 14.75
N LEU A 226 21.48 0.52 15.30
CA LEU A 226 20.15 1.10 15.04
C LEU A 226 19.95 1.41 13.54
N VAL A 227 20.96 2.00 12.89
CA VAL A 227 20.95 2.26 11.43
C VAL A 227 20.77 0.96 10.66
N GLY A 228 21.50 -0.10 11.03
CA GLY A 228 21.37 -1.42 10.39
C GLY A 228 19.96 -1.99 10.52
N VAL A 229 19.38 -1.94 11.73
CA VAL A 229 18.00 -2.39 11.99
C VAL A 229 16.99 -1.57 11.18
N GLN A 230 17.16 -0.25 11.11
CA GLN A 230 16.27 0.63 10.35
C GLN A 230 16.27 0.28 8.87
N ILE A 231 17.45 0.13 8.25
CA ILE A 231 17.56 -0.19 6.81
C ILE A 231 16.94 -1.55 6.52
N GLN A 232 17.21 -2.55 7.37
CA GLN A 232 16.62 -3.88 7.21
C GLN A 232 15.09 -3.84 7.33
N TYR A 233 14.56 -3.05 8.28
CA TYR A 233 13.12 -2.88 8.46
C TYR A 233 12.46 -2.24 7.24
N VAL A 234 13.06 -1.17 6.72
CA VAL A 234 12.58 -0.46 5.52
C VAL A 234 12.61 -1.39 4.30
N SER A 235 13.70 -2.14 4.10
CA SER A 235 13.82 -3.12 3.02
C SER A 235 12.72 -4.20 3.09
N ASN A 236 12.48 -4.76 4.28
CA ASN A 236 11.42 -5.74 4.49
C ASN A 236 10.01 -5.15 4.25
N ALA A 237 9.79 -3.90 4.66
CA ALA A 237 8.53 -3.21 4.41
C ALA A 237 8.29 -2.99 2.90
N TYR A 238 9.32 -2.58 2.16
CA TYR A 238 9.24 -2.39 0.71
C TYR A 238 9.04 -3.70 -0.06
N THR A 239 9.74 -4.77 0.31
CA THR A 239 9.54 -6.09 -0.33
C THR A 239 8.14 -6.62 -0.07
N THR A 240 7.59 -6.38 1.12
CA THR A 240 6.19 -6.69 1.44
C THR A 240 5.22 -5.85 0.61
N LEU A 241 5.48 -4.54 0.48
CA LEU A 241 4.69 -3.62 -0.33
C LEU A 241 4.62 -4.06 -1.80
N LEU A 242 5.76 -4.46 -2.39
CA LEU A 242 5.81 -4.90 -3.79
C LEU A 242 5.00 -6.17 -4.01
N LYS A 243 5.12 -7.16 -3.11
CA LYS A 243 4.30 -8.38 -3.14
C LYS A 243 2.82 -8.03 -3.04
N ASP A 244 2.48 -7.10 -2.15
CA ASP A 244 1.13 -6.64 -1.95
C ASP A 244 0.55 -5.94 -3.19
N LYS A 245 1.34 -5.10 -3.88
CA LYS A 245 0.96 -4.46 -5.16
C LYS A 245 0.67 -5.50 -6.24
N GLN A 246 1.54 -6.50 -6.36
CA GLN A 246 1.39 -7.56 -7.37
C GLN A 246 0.09 -8.35 -7.18
N ILE A 247 -0.22 -8.72 -5.93
CA ILE A 247 -1.47 -9.42 -5.60
C ILE A 247 -2.68 -8.54 -5.91
N LEU A 248 -2.65 -7.28 -5.49
CA LEU A 248 -3.74 -6.34 -5.73
C LEU A 248 -4.00 -6.16 -7.23
N PHE A 249 -2.97 -5.93 -8.04
CA PHE A 249 -3.12 -5.80 -9.49
C PHE A 249 -3.62 -7.09 -10.15
N GLY A 250 -3.14 -8.25 -9.72
CA GLY A 250 -3.65 -9.53 -10.21
C GLY A 250 -5.15 -9.72 -9.93
N GLN A 251 -5.60 -9.30 -8.74
CA GLN A 251 -7.00 -9.39 -8.33
C GLN A 251 -7.87 -8.38 -9.07
N VAL A 252 -7.44 -7.12 -9.18
CA VAL A 252 -8.14 -6.08 -9.96
C VAL A 252 -8.26 -6.50 -11.42
N TYR A 253 -7.20 -7.07 -12.00
CA TYR A 253 -7.22 -7.57 -13.38
C TYR A 253 -8.19 -8.74 -13.55
N HIS A 254 -8.22 -9.67 -12.59
CA HIS A 254 -9.17 -10.78 -12.59
C HIS A 254 -10.63 -10.31 -12.46
N GLU A 255 -10.90 -9.40 -11.53
CA GLU A 255 -12.23 -8.80 -11.33
C GLU A 255 -12.67 -8.03 -12.57
N TYR A 256 -11.77 -7.26 -13.17
CA TYR A 256 -12.05 -6.52 -14.41
C TYR A 256 -12.41 -7.48 -15.55
N ASN A 257 -11.63 -8.55 -15.73
CA ASN A 257 -11.88 -9.53 -16.78
C ASN A 257 -13.19 -10.28 -16.56
N THR A 258 -13.47 -10.74 -15.34
CA THR A 258 -14.69 -11.50 -15.04
C THR A 258 -15.96 -10.63 -15.16
N LYS A 259 -15.94 -9.40 -14.65
CA LYS A 259 -17.13 -8.53 -14.62
C LYS A 259 -17.40 -7.82 -15.95
N PHE A 260 -16.36 -7.33 -16.61
CA PHE A 260 -16.52 -6.45 -17.78
C PHE A 260 -16.13 -7.14 -19.08
N VAL A 261 -14.97 -7.78 -19.14
CA VAL A 261 -14.45 -8.33 -20.41
C VAL A 261 -15.19 -9.60 -20.79
N ASN A 262 -15.14 -10.64 -19.96
CA ASN A 262 -15.73 -11.94 -20.24
C ASN A 262 -17.24 -11.84 -20.48
N ARG A 263 -17.93 -10.98 -19.72
CA ARG A 263 -19.37 -10.75 -19.90
C ARG A 263 -19.71 -10.11 -21.25
N ARG A 264 -18.81 -9.31 -21.84
CA ARG A 264 -19.03 -8.64 -23.13
C ARG A 264 -18.51 -9.45 -24.32
N VAL A 265 -17.40 -10.16 -24.14
CA VAL A 265 -16.74 -10.94 -25.20
C VAL A 265 -17.42 -12.30 -25.38
N PHE A 266 -17.77 -12.99 -24.29
CA PHE A 266 -18.34 -14.34 -24.32
C PHE A 266 -19.86 -14.34 -24.11
N VAL A 267 -20.58 -13.37 -24.70
CA VAL A 267 -22.04 -13.43 -24.75
C VAL A 267 -22.44 -14.58 -25.68
N LYS A 268 -23.21 -15.55 -25.17
CA LYS A 268 -23.77 -16.61 -26.01
C LYS A 268 -24.68 -15.97 -27.06
N LYS A 269 -24.24 -15.97 -28.31
CA LYS A 269 -25.06 -15.63 -29.47
C LYS A 269 -25.57 -16.93 -30.06
N PHE A 270 -26.85 -16.96 -30.38
CA PHE A 270 -27.45 -18.07 -31.14
C PHE A 270 -27.55 -17.58 -32.58
N ASP A 271 -26.97 -18.33 -33.51
CA ASP A 271 -27.13 -18.06 -34.93
C ASP A 271 -28.56 -18.46 -35.30
N GLN A 272 -29.43 -17.47 -35.50
CA GLN A 272 -30.71 -17.71 -36.15
C GLN A 272 -30.48 -17.64 -37.65
N CYS A 273 -30.51 -18.79 -38.31
CA CYS A 273 -30.63 -18.86 -39.76
C CYS A 273 -32.01 -18.31 -40.12
N THR A 274 -32.07 -17.06 -40.60
CA THR A 274 -33.25 -16.59 -41.32
C THR A 274 -33.13 -17.12 -42.74
N SER A 275 -33.80 -18.25 -43.04
CA SER A 275 -34.07 -18.57 -44.44
C SER A 275 -35.11 -17.56 -44.93
N THR A 276 -34.70 -16.69 -45.86
CA THR A 276 -35.66 -16.14 -46.82
C THR A 276 -35.83 -17.20 -47.89
N GLU A 277 -36.63 -18.22 -47.58
CA GLU A 277 -37.22 -19.06 -48.60
C GLU A 277 -38.18 -18.16 -49.38
N THR A 278 -37.64 -17.50 -50.40
CA THR A 278 -38.49 -16.95 -51.45
C THR A 278 -38.95 -18.18 -52.20
N GLN A 279 -40.18 -18.62 -51.91
CA GLN A 279 -40.92 -19.58 -52.71
C GLN A 279 -41.02 -19.02 -54.13
N ALA A 280 -39.98 -19.24 -54.92
CA ALA A 280 -40.03 -19.08 -56.36
C ALA A 280 -40.57 -20.41 -56.88
N ASP A 281 -41.87 -20.43 -57.14
CA ASP A 281 -42.54 -21.44 -57.95
C ASP A 281 -41.77 -21.56 -59.28
N PHE A 282 -40.86 -22.53 -59.36
CA PHE A 282 -40.32 -23.02 -60.62
C PHE A 282 -40.78 -24.47 -60.77
N PRO A 283 -41.69 -24.76 -61.71
CA PRO A 283 -42.03 -26.13 -62.03
C PRO A 283 -40.89 -26.69 -62.88
N PHE A 284 -40.07 -27.55 -62.30
CA PHE A 284 -39.26 -28.46 -63.09
C PHE A 284 -39.68 -29.88 -62.74
N GLU A 285 -40.13 -30.56 -63.79
CA GLU A 285 -40.68 -31.90 -63.79
C GLU A 285 -39.67 -32.91 -63.25
N GLU A 286 -40.25 -33.90 -62.59
CA GLU A 286 -39.68 -35.10 -62.03
C GLU A 286 -39.12 -36.00 -63.17
N GLU A 287 -37.81 -36.23 -63.18
CA GLU A 287 -37.22 -37.38 -63.88
C GLU A 287 -36.21 -38.03 -62.92
N ILE A 288 -36.62 -39.19 -62.39
CA ILE A 288 -35.87 -40.01 -61.46
C ILE A 288 -34.98 -40.93 -62.30
N ASP A 289 -33.66 -40.72 -62.28
CA ASP A 289 -32.70 -41.69 -62.81
C ASP A 289 -32.30 -42.68 -61.70
N GLU A 290 -32.61 -43.96 -61.93
CA GLU A 290 -32.47 -45.09 -60.99
C GLU A 290 -31.02 -45.57 -60.74
N ASP A 291 -29.97 -44.91 -61.26
CA ASP A 291 -28.60 -45.45 -61.25
C ASP A 291 -27.74 -45.12 -60.02
N TYR A 292 -28.23 -44.34 -59.04
CA TYR A 292 -27.42 -43.92 -57.89
C TYR A 292 -27.55 -44.78 -56.63
N GLN A 293 -28.43 -45.79 -56.60
CA GLN A 293 -28.62 -46.63 -55.40
C GLN A 293 -27.65 -47.82 -55.29
N GLU A 294 -26.94 -48.21 -56.34
CA GLU A 294 -26.07 -49.41 -56.29
C GLU A 294 -24.67 -49.13 -55.71
N ILE A 295 -24.25 -47.86 -55.62
CA ILE A 295 -22.90 -47.50 -55.14
C ILE A 295 -22.82 -47.42 -53.61
N VAL A 296 -23.93 -47.17 -52.91
CA VAL A 296 -23.94 -46.95 -51.44
C VAL A 296 -24.12 -48.25 -50.63
N SER A 297 -24.59 -49.33 -51.24
CA SER A 297 -24.84 -50.61 -50.55
C SER A 297 -23.60 -51.53 -50.44
N SER A 298 -22.51 -51.24 -51.16
CA SER A 298 -21.28 -52.08 -51.13
C SER A 298 -20.22 -51.60 -50.15
N SER A 299 -20.37 -50.43 -49.51
CA SER A 299 -19.37 -49.85 -48.62
C SER A 299 -19.72 -49.93 -47.12
N SER A 300 -20.81 -50.60 -46.75
CA SER A 300 -21.34 -50.62 -45.37
C SER A 300 -21.14 -51.94 -44.63
N ASP A 301 -20.29 -52.85 -45.11
CA ASP A 301 -20.20 -54.23 -44.58
C ASP A 301 -18.80 -54.64 -44.08
N SER A 302 -17.95 -53.69 -43.69
CA SER A 302 -16.58 -54.03 -43.27
C SER A 302 -15.97 -53.23 -42.13
N ASP A 303 -16.75 -52.70 -41.17
CA ASP A 303 -16.18 -52.05 -39.97
C ASP A 303 -17.13 -52.11 -38.75
N GLU A 304 -17.58 -53.29 -38.32
CA GLU A 304 -18.16 -53.47 -36.98
C GLU A 304 -17.84 -54.86 -36.43
N GLU A 305 -16.65 -55.05 -35.84
CA GLU A 305 -16.48 -56.06 -34.79
C GLU A 305 -15.28 -55.73 -33.88
N VAL A 306 -15.43 -56.04 -32.59
CA VAL A 306 -14.43 -55.98 -31.50
C VAL A 306 -14.34 -54.67 -30.69
N ILE A 307 -15.40 -54.35 -29.93
CA ILE A 307 -15.25 -53.81 -28.56
C ILE A 307 -16.33 -54.41 -27.66
N ASN A 308 -15.97 -55.40 -26.83
CA ASN A 308 -16.73 -55.79 -25.63
C ASN A 308 -15.84 -56.65 -24.70
N ASN A 309 -15.17 -56.04 -23.71
CA ASN A 309 -15.41 -56.32 -22.27
C ASN A 309 -14.43 -55.54 -21.35
N PRO A 310 -14.83 -55.27 -20.09
CA PRO A 310 -14.18 -54.35 -19.17
C PRO A 310 -13.14 -55.03 -18.27
N GLY A 311 -12.08 -54.30 -17.92
CA GLY A 311 -11.01 -54.79 -17.05
C GLY A 311 -10.26 -53.66 -16.36
N GLU A 312 -10.76 -53.28 -15.18
CA GLU A 312 -10.02 -53.03 -13.94
C GLU A 312 -8.48 -52.87 -14.05
N PHE A 313 -7.94 -51.67 -13.75
CA PHE A 313 -6.54 -51.56 -13.33
C PHE A 313 -6.24 -50.32 -12.46
N SER A 314 -5.77 -50.61 -11.25
CA SER A 314 -4.94 -49.76 -10.38
C SER A 314 -4.12 -50.72 -9.51
N PRO A 315 -3.00 -50.34 -8.87
CA PRO A 315 -1.86 -49.52 -9.29
C PRO A 315 -0.51 -50.23 -8.97
N ALA A 316 0.52 -50.12 -9.81
CA ALA A 316 1.90 -50.36 -9.39
C ALA A 316 2.89 -49.88 -10.48
N ASP A 317 3.68 -48.86 -10.20
CA ASP A 317 5.13 -49.02 -10.01
C ASP A 317 5.84 -47.66 -9.91
N LYS A 318 6.57 -47.49 -8.80
CA LYS A 318 7.64 -46.49 -8.66
C LYS A 318 8.88 -47.06 -9.34
N PRO A 319 9.73 -46.22 -9.96
CA PRO A 319 11.14 -46.52 -10.03
C PRO A 319 11.93 -45.65 -9.03
N SER A 320 12.55 -46.36 -8.09
CA SER A 320 13.64 -45.90 -7.25
C SER A 320 14.94 -45.74 -8.04
N ALA A 321 15.71 -44.70 -7.66
CA ALA A 321 17.16 -44.66 -7.57
C ALA A 321 17.99 -45.05 -8.82
N PHE A 322 18.52 -44.03 -9.50
CA PHE A 322 19.74 -44.16 -10.29
C PHE A 322 20.89 -43.42 -9.58
N LYS A 323 21.86 -44.19 -9.10
CA LYS A 323 23.15 -43.76 -8.55
C LYS A 323 24.17 -43.90 -9.69
N SER A 324 24.88 -42.83 -10.03
CA SER A 324 26.13 -42.87 -10.82
C SER A 324 26.93 -41.62 -10.44
N SER A 325 27.94 -41.77 -9.59
CA SER A 325 29.36 -41.91 -9.97
C SER A 325 30.03 -40.57 -10.28
N GLU A 326 30.82 -40.14 -9.29
CA GLU A 326 32.07 -39.37 -9.34
C GLU A 326 32.56 -38.88 -10.71
N ASN A 327 32.94 -37.60 -10.78
CA ASN A 327 34.27 -37.27 -11.30
C ASN A 327 34.84 -35.97 -10.67
N PRO A 328 36.16 -35.90 -10.43
CA PRO A 328 36.81 -34.87 -9.63
C PRO A 328 37.48 -33.82 -10.50
N PHE A 329 37.12 -32.55 -10.38
CA PHE A 329 37.93 -31.44 -10.91
C PHE A 329 37.56 -30.14 -10.20
N GLN A 330 38.25 -29.83 -9.09
CA GLN A 330 38.58 -28.45 -8.76
C GLN A 330 40.00 -28.40 -8.19
N ARG A 331 40.92 -27.94 -9.03
CA ARG A 331 42.28 -27.54 -8.71
C ARG A 331 42.37 -26.04 -9.01
N SER A 332 42.80 -25.29 -7.99
CA SER A 332 43.55 -24.03 -8.10
C SER A 332 43.04 -22.94 -9.05
N ARG A 333 42.46 -21.87 -8.48
CA ARG A 333 43.07 -20.54 -8.46
C ARG A 333 42.38 -19.63 -7.45
#